data_AF-A0A928ZV20-F1
#
_entry.id   AF-A0A928ZV20-F1
#
_cell.length_a   1.000
_cell.length_b   1.000
_cell.length_c   1.000
_cell.angle_alpha   90.00
_cell.angle_beta   90.00
_cell.angle_gamma   90.00
#
_symmetry.space_group_name_H-M   'P 1'
#
loop_
_entity.id
_entity.type
_entity.pdbx_description
1 polymer ?
#
loop_
_entity_poly.entity_id
_entity_poly.type
_entity_poly.pdbx_seq_one_letter_code
_entity_poly.pdbx_strand_id
1 'polypeptide(L)'
;MNNPTPLKGIVLVGYAKAYADAGVVTAAHKCGYGDNVRWFGKALRSTCADIGVESKELLNLVTEHQQIINQQESKPTAKLVVGWH
;
A
#
# COMPACT_ATOMS: atom_id res chain seq x y z
N MET A 1 5.66 12.05 -22.58
CA MET A 1 5.85 11.22 -21.39
C MET A 1 4.82 11.64 -20.37
N ASN A 2 3.79 10.82 -20.21
CA ASN A 2 2.62 11.14 -19.41
C ASN A 2 2.96 10.62 -18.02
N ASN A 3 3.39 11.50 -17.13
CA ASN A 3 3.34 11.29 -15.69
C ASN A 3 1.89 10.88 -15.35
N PRO A 4 1.62 9.58 -15.10
CA PRO A 4 0.25 9.12 -14.94
C PRO A 4 -0.30 9.81 -13.69
N THR A 5 -1.34 10.61 -13.87
CA THR A 5 -1.98 11.29 -12.75
C THR A 5 -2.55 10.20 -11.82
N PRO A 6 -2.29 10.26 -10.50
CA PRO A 6 -2.75 9.24 -9.58
C PRO A 6 -4.27 9.07 -9.69
N LEU A 7 -4.72 7.84 -9.90
CA LEU A 7 -6.15 7.53 -9.97
C LEU A 7 -6.80 7.81 -8.61
N LYS A 8 -8.05 8.27 -8.66
CA LYS A 8 -8.87 8.63 -7.50
C LYS A 8 -10.29 8.10 -7.66
N GLY A 9 -11.04 8.05 -6.55
CA GLY A 9 -12.46 7.69 -6.57
C GLY A 9 -12.70 6.28 -7.10
N ILE A 10 -13.89 6.02 -7.64
CA ILE A 10 -14.30 4.67 -8.05
C ILE A 10 -13.37 4.03 -9.09
N VAL A 11 -12.69 4.84 -9.91
CA VAL A 11 -11.70 4.38 -10.90
C VAL A 11 -10.48 3.78 -10.22
N LEU A 12 -10.01 4.38 -9.11
CA LEU A 12 -8.93 3.82 -8.28
C LEU A 12 -9.32 2.44 -7.75
N VAL A 13 -10.54 2.28 -7.28
CA VAL A 13 -11.05 1.02 -6.73
C VAL A 13 -11.10 -0.08 -7.79
N GLY A 14 -11.62 0.24 -8.98
CA GLY A 14 -11.67 -0.71 -10.10
C GLY A 14 -10.29 -1.17 -10.55
N TYR A 15 -9.36 -0.22 -10.73
CA TYR A 15 -7.98 -0.54 -11.10
C TYR A 15 -7.23 -1.31 -10.01
N ALA A 16 -7.40 -0.92 -8.74
CA ALA A 16 -6.80 -1.64 -7.62
C ALA A 16 -7.28 -3.09 -7.56
N LYS A 17 -8.58 -3.36 -7.77
CA LYS A 17 -9.12 -4.72 -7.84
C LYS A 17 -8.52 -5.52 -8.99
N ALA A 18 -8.45 -4.93 -10.19
CA ALA A 18 -7.91 -5.61 -11.38
C ALA A 18 -6.45 -6.06 -11.22
N TYR A 19 -5.68 -5.40 -10.35
CA TYR A 19 -4.28 -5.71 -10.07
C TYR A 19 -4.05 -6.23 -8.64
N ALA A 20 -5.11 -6.60 -7.91
CA ALA A 20 -5.00 -7.09 -6.54
C ALA A 20 -4.17 -8.38 -6.45
N ASP A 21 -4.41 -9.31 -7.38
CA ASP A 21 -3.70 -10.59 -7.47
C ASP A 21 -2.19 -10.42 -7.77
N ALA A 22 -1.83 -9.33 -8.47
CA ALA A 22 -0.45 -9.01 -8.81
C ALA A 22 0.32 -8.29 -7.66
N GLY A 23 -0.34 -8.05 -6.54
CA GLY A 23 0.22 -7.44 -5.34
C GLY A 23 0.24 -5.91 -5.34
N VAL A 24 0.46 -5.36 -4.14
CA VAL A 24 0.30 -3.92 -3.84
C VAL A 24 1.24 -2.99 -4.60
N VAL A 25 2.47 -3.42 -4.89
CA VAL A 25 3.44 -2.61 -5.65
C VAL A 25 3.00 -2.47 -7.11
N THR A 26 2.55 -3.56 -7.72
CA THR A 26 2.03 -3.57 -9.09
C THR A 26 0.77 -2.72 -9.18
N ALA A 27 -0.15 -2.89 -8.24
CA ALA A 27 -1.37 -2.09 -8.17
C ALA A 27 -1.07 -0.58 -8.04
N ALA A 28 -0.13 -0.19 -7.17
CA ALA A 28 0.28 1.21 -7.00
C ALA A 28 0.84 1.81 -8.31
N HIS A 29 1.72 1.08 -9.00
CA HIS A 29 2.26 1.50 -10.30
C HIS A 29 1.17 1.68 -11.35
N LYS A 30 0.27 0.70 -11.47
CA LYS A 30 -0.83 0.74 -12.45
C LYS A 30 -1.85 1.83 -12.13
N CYS A 31 -1.98 2.22 -10.86
CA CYS A 31 -2.84 3.31 -10.42
C CYS A 31 -2.18 4.71 -10.49
N GLY A 32 -0.95 4.82 -11.00
CA GLY A 32 -0.24 6.11 -11.13
C GLY A 32 0.42 6.61 -9.84
N TYR A 33 0.58 5.75 -8.83
CA TYR A 33 1.30 6.08 -7.60
C TYR A 33 2.79 5.73 -7.67
N GLY A 34 3.20 4.95 -8.67
CA GLY A 34 4.58 4.47 -8.79
C GLY A 34 4.98 3.64 -7.58
N ASP A 35 6.15 3.92 -7.02
CA ASP A 35 6.66 3.32 -5.78
C ASP A 35 6.01 3.87 -4.50
N ASN A 36 5.11 4.87 -4.61
CA ASN A 36 4.45 5.46 -3.45
C ASN A 36 3.28 4.60 -2.95
N VAL A 37 3.59 3.37 -2.55
CA VAL A 37 2.62 2.39 -2.00
C VAL A 37 1.89 2.97 -0.77
N ARG A 38 2.57 3.83 0.00
CA ARG A 38 1.98 4.56 1.15
C ARG A 38 0.85 5.50 0.76
N TRP A 39 1.05 6.27 -0.30
CA TRP A 39 0.02 7.16 -0.80
C TRP A 39 -1.11 6.39 -1.48
N PHE A 40 -0.78 5.33 -2.20
CA PHE A 40 -1.74 4.42 -2.80
C PHE A 40 -2.67 3.79 -1.76
N GLY A 41 -2.11 3.18 -0.71
CA GLY A 41 -2.88 2.53 0.35
C GLY A 41 -3.80 3.51 1.09
N LYS A 42 -3.33 4.74 1.35
CA LYS A 42 -4.15 5.80 1.97
C LYS A 42 -5.31 6.21 1.07
N ALA A 43 -5.04 6.48 -0.21
CA ALA A 43 -6.06 6.88 -1.18
C ALA A 43 -7.09 5.78 -1.39
N LEU A 44 -6.64 4.52 -1.51
CA LEU A 44 -7.50 3.35 -1.68
C LEU A 44 -8.40 3.16 -0.46
N ARG A 45 -7.85 3.18 0.76
CA ARG A 45 -8.63 3.06 1.99
C ARG A 45 -9.66 4.18 2.13
N SER A 46 -9.24 5.43 1.89
CA SER A 46 -10.15 6.58 1.95
C SER A 46 -11.28 6.47 0.94
N THR A 47 -10.97 6.02 -0.27
CA THR A 47 -11.97 5.85 -1.32
C THR A 47 -12.94 4.73 -0.98
N CYS A 48 -12.46 3.57 -0.51
CA CYS A 48 -13.33 2.46 -0.09
C CYS A 48 -14.29 2.88 1.03
N ALA A 49 -13.82 3.68 1.99
CA ALA A 49 -14.65 4.22 3.06
C ALA A 49 -15.70 5.21 2.54
N ASP A 50 -15.32 6.09 1.61
CA ASP A 50 -16.20 7.11 1.01
C ASP A 50 -17.36 6.48 0.23
N ILE A 51 -17.10 5.39 -0.50
CA ILE A 51 -18.12 4.72 -1.34
C ILE A 51 -18.82 3.53 -0.66
N GLY A 52 -18.51 3.25 0.62
CA GLY A 52 -19.09 2.13 1.36
C GLY A 52 -18.75 0.74 0.84
N VAL A 53 -17.57 0.56 0.22
CA VAL A 53 -17.14 -0.73 -0.35
C VAL A 53 -16.18 -1.45 0.61
N GLU A 54 -16.68 -2.52 1.22
CA GLU A 54 -15.86 -3.53 1.93
C GLU A 54 -15.58 -4.72 1.01
N SER A 55 -14.47 -4.67 0.27
CA SER A 55 -14.02 -5.79 -0.55
C SER A 55 -12.83 -6.46 0.11
N LYS A 56 -12.95 -7.76 0.41
CA LYS A 56 -11.90 -8.57 1.05
C LYS A 56 -10.56 -8.52 0.30
N GLU A 57 -10.61 -8.47 -1.03
CA GLU A 57 -9.41 -8.35 -1.87
C GLU A 57 -8.71 -6.99 -1.70
N LEU A 58 -9.48 -5.91 -1.62
CA LEU A 58 -8.92 -4.57 -1.36
C LEU A 58 -8.40 -4.44 0.07
N LEU A 59 -9.06 -5.09 1.03
CA LEU A 59 -8.58 -5.22 2.40
C LEU A 59 -7.24 -5.98 2.45
N ASN A 60 -7.08 -7.04 1.65
CA ASN A 60 -5.82 -7.78 1.54
C ASN A 60 -4.70 -6.86 1.02
N LEU A 61 -4.96 -6.17 -0.10
CA LEU A 61 -4.07 -5.16 -0.68
C LEU A 61 -3.61 -4.09 0.33
N VAL A 62 -4.56 -3.56 1.12
CA VAL A 62 -4.30 -2.56 2.17
C VAL A 62 -3.54 -3.16 3.36
N THR A 63 -3.70 -4.46 3.62
CA THR A 63 -3.02 -5.18 4.71
C THR A 63 -1.59 -5.57 4.31
N GLU A 64 -1.37 -6.01 3.07
CA GLU A 64 -0.02 -6.24 2.51
C GLU A 64 0.81 -4.97 2.57
N HIS A 65 0.20 -3.82 2.26
CA HIS A 65 0.82 -2.51 2.47
C HIS A 65 1.25 -2.27 3.93
N GLN A 66 0.41 -2.62 4.91
CA GLN A 66 0.72 -2.47 6.33
C GLN A 66 1.94 -3.32 6.72
N GLN A 67 2.07 -4.52 6.16
CA GLN A 67 3.23 -5.37 6.38
C GLN A 67 4.51 -4.77 5.79
N ILE A 68 4.45 -4.19 4.58
CA ILE A 68 5.60 -3.51 3.94
C ILE A 68 6.06 -2.31 4.78
N ILE A 69 5.15 -1.49 5.32
CA ILE A 69 5.53 -0.39 6.20
C ILE A 69 6.21 -0.91 7.47
N ASN A 70 5.63 -1.92 8.13
CA ASN A 70 6.15 -2.41 9.40
C ASN A 70 7.54 -3.07 9.25
N GLN A 71 7.85 -3.65 8.08
CA GLN A 71 9.17 -4.22 7.81
C GLN A 71 10.26 -3.14 7.63
N GLN A 72 9.92 -1.91 7.23
CA GLN A 72 10.92 -0.84 7.09
C GLN A 72 11.29 -0.15 8.40
N GLU A 73 10.49 -0.31 9.47
CA GLU A 73 10.76 0.26 10.79
C GLU A 73 11.61 -0.66 11.69
N SER A 74 11.84 -1.91 11.28
CA SER A 74 12.71 -2.85 12.01
C SER A 74 14.17 -2.67 11.60
N LYS A 75 14.75 -1.52 11.90
CA LYS A 75 16.21 -1.41 11.98
C LYS A 75 16.63 -2.00 13.34
N PRO A 76 17.33 -3.14 13.40
CA PRO A 76 17.80 -3.68 14.67
C PRO A 76 18.85 -2.70 15.21
N THR A 77 18.47 -1.90 16.19
CA THR A 77 19.46 -1.14 16.96
C THR A 77 20.15 -2.17 17.83
N ALA A 78 21.24 -2.75 17.31
CA ALA A 78 22.16 -3.59 18.07
C ALA A 78 22.72 -2.75 19.23
N LYS A 79 22.04 -2.76 20.38
CA LYS A 79 22.68 -2.38 21.64
C LYS A 79 23.57 -3.56 22.04
N LEU A 80 24.84 -3.39 21.69
CA LEU A 80 25.97 -4.20 22.09
C LEU A 80 25.83 -4.68 23.53
N VAL A 81 25.91 -6.00 23.69
CA VAL A 81 26.18 -6.65 24.95
C VAL A 81 27.54 -6.13 25.48
N VAL A 82 27.52 -5.45 26.62
CA VAL A 82 28.68 -5.33 27.50
C VAL A 82 28.16 -5.81 28.85
N GLY A 83 28.36 -7.07 29.21
CA GLY A 83 29.64 -7.58 29.68
C GLY A 83 29.78 -7.23 31.16
N TRP A 84 28.98 -7.87 32.03
CA TRP A 84 29.16 -7.81 33.48
C TRP A 84 30.10 -8.98 33.86
N HIS A 85 31.27 -8.63 34.36
CA HIS A 85 32.16 -9.47 35.16
C HIS A 85 32.44 -8.71 36.45
#